data_AF-A0A0D0ED78-F1
#
_entry.id   AF-A0A0D0ED78-F1
#
_cell.length_a   1.000
_cell.length_b   1.000
_cell.length_c   1.000
_cell.angle_alpha   90.00
_cell.angle_beta   90.00
_cell.angle_gamma   90.00
#
_symmetry.space_group_name_H-M   'P 1'
#
loop_
_entity.id
_entity.type
_entity.pdbx_description
1 polymer ?
#
loop_
_entity_poly.entity_id
_entity_poly.type
_entity_poly.pdbx_seq_one_letter_code
_entity_poly.pdbx_strand_id
1 'polypeptide(L)'
;MAAAKDDISLLEYLDASQINCLNEETGHDLKSILVSKKLNTSSSYLESSADAQLLLSIHFNQAVGVRTLILHSKAPSRGPKVLKILVNKPAISFTDVEDADDKTFAQIIELSEDDVEHGKPIALRFVRFKNVTGLHIFVESNQSGEDDVQTRIDGVDVLGVTVEATKNLSGLRQEDD
;
A
#
# COMPACT_ATOMS: atom_id res chain seq x y z
N MET A 1 -11.84 4.32 12.22
CA MET A 1 -12.66 4.10 11.01
C MET A 1 -12.54 2.62 10.72
N ALA A 2 -13.60 1.83 10.96
CA ALA A 2 -13.53 0.39 10.80
C ALA A 2 -13.54 0.03 9.31
N ALA A 3 -12.72 -0.96 8.91
CA ALA A 3 -12.87 -1.60 7.61
C ALA A 3 -14.34 -1.99 7.40
N ALA A 4 -14.87 -1.82 6.20
CA ALA A 4 -16.27 -2.16 5.95
C ALA A 4 -16.47 -3.67 6.22
N LYS A 5 -17.67 -4.07 6.65
CA LYS A 5 -17.99 -5.45 7.13
C LYS A 5 -17.72 -6.57 6.09
N ASP A 6 -17.43 -6.20 4.85
CA ASP A 6 -17.11 -7.07 3.70
C ASP A 6 -15.66 -6.94 3.20
N ASP A 7 -14.84 -6.07 3.80
CA ASP A 7 -13.46 -5.88 3.36
C ASP A 7 -12.58 -7.05 3.83
N ILE A 8 -12.00 -7.76 2.87
CA ILE A 8 -11.04 -8.85 3.09
C ILE A 8 -9.61 -8.38 2.79
N SER A 9 -8.62 -9.07 3.34
CA SER A 9 -7.22 -8.84 2.96
C SER A 9 -6.99 -9.32 1.54
N LEU A 10 -6.55 -8.41 0.68
CA LEU A 10 -6.25 -8.66 -0.71
C LEU A 10 -4.86 -9.27 -0.89
N LEU A 11 -4.11 -9.49 0.21
CA LEU A 11 -2.79 -10.10 0.20
C LEU A 11 -2.82 -11.53 -0.39
N GLU A 12 -3.93 -12.25 -0.23
CA GLU A 12 -4.11 -13.59 -0.81
C GLU A 12 -4.07 -13.58 -2.35
N TYR A 13 -4.55 -12.49 -2.97
CA TYR A 13 -4.59 -12.28 -4.42
C TYR A 13 -3.29 -11.70 -4.98
N LEU A 14 -2.27 -11.48 -4.15
CA LEU A 14 -0.99 -10.98 -4.64
C LEU A 14 -0.29 -12.01 -5.53
N ASP A 15 0.29 -11.50 -6.60
CA ASP A 15 1.25 -12.23 -7.41
C ASP A 15 2.66 -11.98 -6.87
N ALA A 16 3.13 -12.90 -6.02
CA ALA A 16 4.46 -12.82 -5.41
C ALA A 16 5.61 -12.76 -6.42
N SER A 17 5.39 -13.22 -7.66
CA SER A 17 6.40 -13.14 -8.73
C SER A 17 6.54 -11.72 -9.30
N GLN A 18 5.51 -10.89 -9.15
CA GLN A 18 5.41 -9.53 -9.66
C GLN A 18 5.44 -8.47 -8.53
N ILE A 19 5.85 -8.87 -7.32
CA ILE A 19 6.18 -7.94 -6.24
C ILE A 19 7.60 -7.43 -6.47
N ASN A 20 7.78 -6.12 -6.42
CA ASN A 20 9.08 -5.48 -6.57
C ASN A 20 9.14 -4.23 -5.70
N CYS A 21 10.30 -3.90 -5.16
CA CYS A 21 10.52 -2.60 -4.54
C CYS A 21 11.78 -1.97 -5.11
N LEU A 22 11.74 -0.68 -5.42
CA LEU A 22 12.95 0.08 -5.72
C LEU A 22 13.46 0.76 -4.45
N ASN A 23 14.78 0.88 -4.38
CA ASN A 23 15.52 1.42 -3.24
C ASN A 23 15.38 0.61 -1.92
N GLU A 24 15.08 -0.69 -2.01
CA GLU A 24 15.11 -1.58 -0.84
C GLU A 24 16.54 -1.99 -0.46
N GLU A 25 16.79 -2.15 0.84
CA GLU A 25 18.06 -2.63 1.39
C GLU A 25 18.22 -4.14 1.19
N THR A 26 19.47 -4.59 1.00
CA THR A 26 19.74 -6.00 0.73
C THR A 26 19.48 -6.84 1.97
N GLY A 27 18.43 -7.68 1.93
CA GLY A 27 18.02 -8.54 3.05
C GLY A 27 16.85 -8.00 3.87
N HIS A 28 16.38 -6.78 3.56
CA HIS A 28 15.19 -6.17 4.12
C HIS A 28 14.25 -5.74 3.00
N ASP A 29 13.78 -6.73 2.24
CA ASP A 29 13.01 -6.54 1.00
C ASP A 29 11.50 -6.64 1.20
N LEU A 30 10.74 -6.07 0.26
CA LEU A 30 9.28 -6.07 0.28
C LEU A 30 8.71 -7.50 0.16
N LYS A 31 9.39 -8.40 -0.56
CA LYS A 31 8.92 -9.77 -0.72
C LYS A 31 8.97 -10.50 0.61
N SER A 32 9.98 -10.28 1.43
CA SER A 32 10.12 -10.90 2.75
C SER A 32 8.95 -10.61 3.69
N ILE A 33 8.30 -9.44 3.57
CA ILE A 33 7.10 -9.11 4.38
C ILE A 33 5.78 -9.54 3.71
N LEU A 34 5.72 -9.62 2.38
CA LEU A 34 4.50 -9.97 1.64
C LEU A 34 4.39 -11.45 1.20
N VAL A 35 5.47 -12.22 1.27
CA VAL A 35 5.53 -13.62 0.80
C VAL A 35 4.52 -14.52 1.51
N SER A 36 4.22 -14.23 2.77
CA SER A 36 3.24 -14.99 3.56
C SER A 36 1.79 -14.75 3.12
N LYS A 37 1.55 -13.78 2.21
CA LYS A 37 0.23 -13.34 1.74
C LYS A 37 -0.72 -12.98 2.89
N LYS A 38 -0.16 -12.55 4.01
CA LYS A 38 -0.85 -12.16 5.24
C LYS A 38 -0.11 -10.99 5.85
N LEU A 39 -0.76 -10.28 6.76
CA LEU A 39 -0.11 -9.22 7.54
C LEU A 39 1.13 -9.79 8.23
N ASN A 40 2.29 -9.17 7.95
CA ASN A 40 3.54 -9.62 8.50
C ASN A 40 3.54 -9.44 10.02
N THR A 41 3.71 -10.56 10.73
CA THR A 41 3.85 -10.61 12.20
C THR A 41 5.26 -11.03 12.62
N SER A 42 6.13 -11.31 11.64
CA SER A 42 7.49 -11.75 11.85
C SER A 42 8.43 -10.58 12.20
N SER A 43 9.70 -10.89 12.43
CA SER A 43 10.76 -9.90 12.60
C SER A 43 11.29 -9.33 11.28
N SER A 44 10.82 -9.82 10.13
CA SER A 44 11.16 -9.27 8.82
C SER A 44 10.57 -7.86 8.67
N TYR A 45 11.27 -6.99 7.95
CA TYR A 45 10.84 -5.64 7.64
C TYR A 45 11.42 -5.23 6.28
N LEU A 46 10.76 -4.28 5.64
CA LEU A 46 11.29 -3.53 4.50
C LEU A 46 12.06 -2.33 5.03
N GLU A 47 13.26 -2.11 4.54
CA GLU A 47 14.08 -0.93 4.83
C GLU A 47 14.61 -0.36 3.52
N SER A 48 14.75 0.96 3.43
CA SER A 48 15.38 1.59 2.28
C SER A 48 16.89 1.56 2.36
N SER A 49 17.56 1.62 1.21
CA SER A 49 19.00 1.39 1.16
C SER A 49 19.83 2.57 1.68
N ALA A 50 19.43 3.81 1.37
CA ALA A 50 20.21 5.00 1.73
C ALA A 50 19.35 6.18 2.20
N ASP A 51 18.20 6.39 1.58
CA ASP A 51 17.38 7.59 1.76
C ASP A 51 15.93 7.25 2.13
N ALA A 52 15.09 8.25 2.37
CA ALA A 52 13.69 8.06 2.77
C ALA A 52 12.78 7.50 1.66
N GLN A 53 13.21 7.52 0.39
CA GLN A 53 12.35 7.20 -0.74
C GLN A 53 12.28 5.69 -0.98
N LEU A 54 11.06 5.19 -1.22
CA LEU A 54 10.81 3.79 -1.57
C LEU A 54 9.73 3.72 -2.63
N LEU A 55 9.88 2.81 -3.59
CA LEU A 55 8.82 2.55 -4.57
C LEU A 55 8.38 1.10 -4.50
N LEU A 56 7.28 0.84 -3.82
CA LEU A 56 6.68 -0.48 -3.71
C LEU A 56 5.78 -0.71 -4.92
N SER A 57 6.01 -1.80 -5.65
CA SER A 57 5.19 -2.23 -6.79
C SER A 57 4.60 -3.60 -6.50
N ILE A 58 3.28 -3.64 -6.43
CA ILE A 58 2.50 -4.79 -5.98
C ILE A 58 1.47 -5.12 -7.05
N HIS A 59 1.50 -6.34 -7.59
CA HIS A 59 0.52 -6.78 -8.58
C HIS A 59 -0.39 -7.87 -8.01
N PHE A 60 -1.63 -7.87 -8.48
CA PHE A 60 -2.65 -8.84 -8.12
C PHE A 60 -2.88 -9.81 -9.28
N ASN A 61 -3.13 -11.07 -8.96
CA ASN A 61 -3.46 -12.12 -9.94
C ASN A 61 -4.84 -11.93 -10.59
N GLN A 62 -5.66 -11.06 -10.02
CA GLN A 62 -6.97 -10.70 -10.52
C GLN A 62 -7.27 -9.23 -10.20
N ALA A 63 -8.26 -8.68 -10.88
CA ALA A 63 -8.77 -7.35 -10.58
C ALA A 63 -9.43 -7.30 -9.19
N VAL A 64 -8.96 -6.38 -8.35
CA VAL A 64 -9.48 -6.15 -6.99
C VAL A 64 -9.90 -4.69 -6.78
N GLY A 65 -10.82 -4.48 -5.86
CA GLY A 65 -11.29 -3.18 -5.44
C GLY A 65 -10.64 -2.79 -4.10
N VAL A 66 -9.59 -1.98 -4.13
CA VAL A 66 -8.88 -1.56 -2.91
C VAL A 66 -9.63 -0.44 -2.21
N ARG A 67 -9.90 -0.61 -0.92
CA ARG A 67 -10.65 0.36 -0.11
C ARG A 67 -9.82 0.95 1.00
N THR A 68 -8.94 0.14 1.60
CA THR A 68 -8.17 0.53 2.77
C THR A 68 -6.74 0.04 2.62
N LEU A 69 -5.78 0.89 2.96
CA LEU A 69 -4.37 0.54 3.05
C LEU A 69 -3.96 0.58 4.51
N ILE A 70 -3.16 -0.37 4.96
CA ILE A 70 -2.56 -0.39 6.29
C ILE A 70 -1.06 -0.48 6.11
N LEU A 71 -0.36 0.44 6.76
CA LEU A 71 1.10 0.45 6.82
C LEU A 71 1.49 0.51 8.29
N HIS A 72 2.33 -0.42 8.70
CA HIS A 72 2.79 -0.55 10.07
C HIS A 72 4.31 -0.48 10.12
N SER A 73 4.84 0.34 11.02
CA SER A 73 6.27 0.43 11.29
C SER A 73 6.53 0.37 12.79
N LYS A 74 7.45 -0.50 13.21
CA LYS A 74 7.89 -0.57 14.61
C LYS A 74 8.83 0.58 14.99
N ALA A 75 9.30 1.32 14.00
CA ALA A 75 10.10 2.53 14.18
C ALA A 75 9.31 3.72 13.62
N PRO A 76 8.36 4.31 14.39
CA PRO A 76 7.44 5.31 13.89
C PRO A 76 8.15 6.54 13.30
N SER A 77 9.26 6.98 13.90
CA SER A 77 10.09 8.07 13.38
C SER A 77 10.74 7.77 12.02
N ARG A 78 10.90 6.49 11.67
CA ARG A 78 11.40 6.04 10.36
C ARG A 78 10.28 5.51 9.47
N GLY A 79 9.03 5.61 9.91
CA GLY A 79 7.86 5.19 9.15
C GLY A 79 7.60 6.14 7.96
N PRO A 80 6.83 5.70 6.96
CA PRO A 80 6.45 6.57 5.85
C PRO A 80 5.56 7.72 6.34
N LYS A 81 5.74 8.90 5.73
CA LYS A 81 4.93 10.10 5.99
C LYS A 81 4.11 10.46 4.77
N VAL A 82 4.75 10.80 3.65
CA VAL A 82 4.04 11.16 2.43
C VAL A 82 4.08 9.99 1.45
N LEU A 83 2.89 9.56 1.04
CA LEU A 83 2.68 8.46 0.11
C LEU A 83 1.95 8.95 -1.13
N LYS A 84 2.47 8.60 -2.30
CA LYS A 84 1.81 8.82 -3.58
C LYS A 84 1.48 7.47 -4.21
N ILE A 85 0.20 7.25 -4.48
CA ILE A 85 -0.30 5.94 -4.95
C ILE A 85 -0.67 6.05 -6.42
N LEU A 86 -0.16 5.11 -7.23
CA LEU A 86 -0.58 4.89 -8.62
C LEU A 86 -1.18 3.49 -8.77
N VAL A 87 -2.03 3.32 -9.78
CA VAL A 87 -2.66 2.03 -10.08
C VAL A 87 -2.64 1.73 -11.56
N ASN A 88 -2.66 0.43 -11.90
CA ASN A 88 -2.79 -0.10 -13.26
C ASN A 88 -1.69 0.38 -14.22
N LYS A 89 -0.48 0.56 -13.72
CA LYS A 89 0.70 0.87 -14.53
C LYS A 89 1.53 -0.42 -14.70
N PRO A 90 2.14 -0.65 -15.87
CA PRO A 90 2.89 -1.89 -16.10
C PRO A 90 4.22 -1.91 -15.32
N ALA A 91 4.86 -0.76 -15.21
CA ALA A 91 6.06 -0.52 -14.42
C ALA A 91 6.12 0.98 -14.10
N ILE A 92 6.76 1.32 -12.98
CA ILE A 92 7.00 2.70 -12.55
C ILE A 92 8.44 2.77 -12.06
N SER A 93 9.13 3.86 -12.42
CA SER A 93 10.43 4.24 -11.89
C SER A 93 10.34 5.54 -11.10
N PHE A 94 11.38 5.90 -10.36
CA PHE A 94 11.44 7.19 -9.66
C PHE A 94 11.24 8.38 -10.62
N THR A 95 11.84 8.33 -11.80
CA THR A 95 11.68 9.37 -12.82
C THR A 95 10.24 9.53 -13.29
N ASP A 96 9.49 8.43 -13.44
CA ASP A 96 8.07 8.49 -13.80
C ASP A 96 7.23 9.16 -12.71
N VAL A 97 7.63 9.02 -11.45
CA VAL A 97 6.93 9.61 -10.30
C VAL A 97 7.29 11.08 -10.13
N GLU A 98 8.55 11.45 -10.36
CA GLU A 98 9.02 12.83 -10.26
C GLU A 98 8.48 13.72 -11.39
N ASP A 99 8.34 13.19 -12.61
CA ASP A 99 7.78 13.93 -13.75
C ASP A 99 6.24 13.99 -13.72
N ALA A 100 5.60 13.10 -12.96
CA ALA A 100 4.15 13.03 -12.87
C ALA A 100 3.56 14.18 -12.05
N ASP A 101 2.62 14.92 -12.65
CA ASP A 101 1.76 15.85 -11.92
C ASP A 101 0.98 15.16 -10.79
N ASP A 102 0.67 15.90 -9.72
CA ASP A 102 -0.18 15.44 -8.60
C ASP A 102 -1.52 14.84 -9.04
N LYS A 103 -2.04 15.26 -10.20
CA LYS A 103 -3.28 14.75 -10.79
C LYS A 103 -3.17 13.33 -11.33
N THR A 104 -1.96 12.89 -11.66
CA THR A 104 -1.64 11.55 -12.17
C THR A 104 -1.78 10.49 -11.09
N PHE A 105 -1.48 10.86 -9.84
CA PHE A 105 -1.62 9.94 -8.72
C PHE A 105 -3.09 9.66 -8.44
N ALA A 106 -3.39 8.39 -8.20
CA ALA A 106 -4.73 7.97 -7.79
C ALA A 106 -5.09 8.64 -6.46
N GLN A 107 -4.14 8.70 -5.54
CA GLN A 107 -4.29 9.41 -4.26
C GLN A 107 -2.92 9.76 -3.67
N ILE A 108 -2.84 10.92 -3.04
CA ILE A 108 -1.72 11.34 -2.20
C ILE A 108 -2.21 11.33 -0.76
N ILE A 109 -1.40 10.76 0.14
CA ILE A 109 -1.75 10.54 1.55
C ILE A 109 -0.59 11.02 2.40
N GLU A 110 -0.91 11.82 3.41
CA GLU A 110 0.02 12.17 4.47
C GLU A 110 -0.38 11.40 5.72
N LEU A 111 0.57 10.67 6.29
CA LEU A 111 0.42 9.87 7.50
C LEU A 111 1.10 10.57 8.67
N SER A 112 0.53 10.38 9.85
CA SER A 112 1.18 10.74 11.11
C SER A 112 1.94 9.55 11.70
N GLU A 113 2.85 9.82 12.63
CA GLU A 113 3.56 8.77 13.41
C GLU A 113 2.58 7.79 14.07
N ASP A 114 1.46 8.29 14.58
CA ASP A 114 0.42 7.49 15.23
C ASP A 114 -0.34 6.57 14.25
N ASP A 115 -0.43 6.96 12.98
CA ASP A 115 -1.03 6.11 11.94
C ASP A 115 -0.12 4.92 11.61
N VAL A 116 1.20 5.14 11.53
CA VAL A 116 2.19 4.09 11.22
C VAL A 116 2.55 3.22 12.43
N GLU A 117 2.56 3.77 13.64
CA GLU A 117 2.83 3.02 14.88
C GLU A 117 1.73 2.00 15.15
N HIS A 118 0.47 2.41 15.06
CA HIS A 118 -0.68 1.55 15.35
C HIS A 118 -1.20 0.78 14.14
N GLY A 119 -0.60 0.97 12.96
CA GLY A 119 -1.07 0.35 11.72
C GLY A 119 -2.51 0.73 11.41
N LYS A 120 -2.84 2.02 11.49
CA LYS A 120 -4.22 2.47 11.31
C LYS A 120 -4.71 2.24 9.87
N PRO A 121 -5.97 1.86 9.69
CA PRO A 121 -6.57 1.72 8.37
C PRO A 121 -6.74 3.09 7.69
N ILE A 122 -6.04 3.27 6.58
CA ILE A 122 -6.05 4.45 5.74
C ILE A 122 -7.11 4.27 4.64
N ALA A 123 -8.18 5.06 4.70
CA ALA A 123 -9.24 4.99 3.71
C ALA A 123 -8.79 5.53 2.34
N LEU A 124 -8.84 4.68 1.32
CA LEU A 124 -8.59 5.05 -0.06
C LEU A 124 -9.87 5.50 -0.77
N ARG A 125 -9.74 6.35 -1.78
CA ARG A 125 -10.86 6.82 -2.61
C ARG A 125 -11.33 5.73 -3.56
N PHE A 126 -12.13 4.78 -3.07
CA PHE A 126 -12.59 3.59 -3.79
C PHE A 126 -12.99 3.83 -5.26
N VAL A 127 -13.56 4.99 -5.61
CA VAL A 127 -13.87 5.38 -6.99
C VAL A 127 -12.69 5.29 -7.98
N ARG A 128 -11.45 5.52 -7.53
CA ARG A 128 -10.22 5.39 -8.31
C ARG A 128 -9.57 4.01 -8.17
N PHE A 129 -10.01 3.22 -7.20
CA PHE A 129 -9.44 1.93 -6.83
C PHE A 129 -10.45 0.77 -7.01
N LYS A 130 -11.47 0.92 -7.85
CA LYS A 130 -12.50 -0.12 -8.06
C LYS A 130 -11.99 -1.35 -8.80
N ASN A 131 -11.00 -1.17 -9.67
CA ASN A 131 -10.48 -2.19 -10.56
C ASN A 131 -8.96 -2.02 -10.65
N VAL A 132 -8.25 -2.59 -9.68
CA VAL A 132 -6.81 -2.50 -9.50
C VAL A 132 -6.20 -3.87 -9.82
N THR A 133 -5.27 -3.90 -10.78
CA THR A 133 -4.44 -5.08 -11.09
C THR A 133 -2.98 -4.86 -10.68
N GLY A 134 -2.53 -3.61 -10.66
CA GLY A 134 -1.23 -3.20 -10.14
C GLY A 134 -1.39 -1.99 -9.21
N LEU A 135 -0.72 -2.00 -8.08
CA LEU A 135 -0.69 -0.96 -7.07
C LEU A 135 0.77 -0.55 -6.84
N HIS A 136 1.07 0.71 -7.10
CA HIS A 136 2.39 1.28 -6.85
C HIS A 136 2.26 2.31 -5.73
N ILE A 137 3.05 2.15 -4.68
CA ILE A 137 3.09 3.04 -3.52
C ILE A 137 4.48 3.65 -3.50
N PHE A 138 4.56 4.93 -3.82
CA PHE A 138 5.76 5.72 -3.68
C PHE A 138 5.77 6.38 -2.31
N VAL A 139 6.82 6.15 -1.53
CA VAL A 139 7.13 6.88 -0.31
C VAL A 139 8.03 8.04 -0.72
N GLU A 140 7.53 9.26 -0.57
CA GLU A 140 8.29 10.48 -0.87
C GLU A 140 9.16 10.90 0.32
N SER A 141 8.63 10.78 1.54
CA SER A 141 9.32 11.14 2.78
C SER A 141 8.85 10.28 3.95
N ASN A 142 9.67 10.25 5.00
CA ASN A 142 9.40 9.55 6.25
C ASN A 142 9.05 10.52 7.38
N GLN A 143 8.80 10.00 8.59
CA GLN A 143 8.44 10.80 9.75
C GLN A 143 9.60 11.59 10.36
N SER A 144 10.87 11.21 10.12
CA SER A 144 12.02 11.94 10.66
C SER A 144 12.17 13.31 10.03
N GLY A 145 11.68 13.47 8.79
CA GLY A 145 11.81 14.71 8.02
C GLY A 145 13.22 14.94 7.49
N GLU A 146 14.09 13.94 7.57
CA GLU A 146 15.44 13.95 7.04
C GLU A 146 15.52 12.97 5.86
N ASP A 147 15.93 13.46 4.69
CA ASP A 147 15.98 12.67 3.45
C ASP A 147 17.04 11.56 3.49
N ASP A 148 18.12 11.76 4.25
CA ASP A 148 19.22 10.78 4.44
C ASP A 148 18.88 9.69 5.48
N VAL A 149 17.66 9.67 6.02
CA VAL A 149 17.22 8.65 6.97
C VAL A 149 16.43 7.58 6.24
N GLN A 150 16.87 6.34 6.41
CA GLN A 150 16.21 5.19 5.80
C GLN A 150 14.79 5.00 6.33
N THR A 151 13.83 4.80 5.43
CA THR A 151 12.45 4.42 5.74
C THR A 151 12.36 2.95 6.12
N ARG A 152 11.57 2.64 7.16
CA ARG A 152 11.30 1.28 7.61
C ARG A 152 9.81 0.99 7.65
N ILE A 153 9.42 -0.14 7.07
CA ILE A 153 8.04 -0.66 7.05
C ILE A 153 8.06 -2.12 7.51
N ASP A 154 7.43 -2.42 8.64
CA ASP A 154 7.37 -3.77 9.19
C ASP A 154 6.18 -4.57 8.65
N GLY A 155 5.10 -3.91 8.23
CA GLY A 155 3.93 -4.59 7.71
C GLY A 155 3.14 -3.73 6.71
N VAL A 156 2.64 -4.40 5.67
CA VAL A 156 1.74 -3.81 4.68
C VAL A 156 0.55 -4.73 4.55
N ASP A 157 -0.66 -4.17 4.68
CA ASP A 157 -1.89 -4.89 4.38
C ASP A 157 -2.80 -4.03 3.50
N VAL A 158 -3.49 -4.68 2.60
CA VAL A 158 -4.33 -4.05 1.59
C VAL A 158 -5.70 -4.67 1.72
N LEU A 159 -6.65 -3.91 2.23
CA LEU A 159 -8.01 -4.36 2.49
C LEU A 159 -8.96 -3.85 1.40
N GLY A 160 -9.89 -4.71 1.01
CA GLY A 160 -10.90 -4.35 0.04
C GLY A 160 -11.74 -5.55 -0.39
N VAL A 161 -12.18 -5.54 -1.64
CA VAL A 161 -13.15 -6.51 -2.16
C VAL A 161 -12.69 -7.04 -3.50
N THR A 162 -13.02 -8.28 -3.83
CA THR A 162 -12.80 -8.78 -5.20
C THR A 162 -13.84 -8.19 -6.16
N VAL A 163 -13.49 -8.03 -7.44
CA VAL A 163 -14.44 -7.46 -8.43
C VAL A 163 -15.68 -8.34 -8.57
N GLU A 164 -15.58 -9.66 -8.41
CA GLU A 164 -16.74 -10.56 -8.39
C GLU A 164 -17.67 -10.30 -7.20
N ALA A 165 -17.14 -10.01 -6.02
CA ALA A 165 -17.93 -9.62 -4.86
C ALA A 165 -18.63 -8.26 -5.08
N THR A 166 -17.97 -7.29 -5.75
CA THR A 166 -18.59 -5.97 -6.02
C THR A 166 -19.81 -6.01 -6.93
N LYS A 167 -19.89 -6.99 -7.85
CA LYS A 167 -21.09 -7.19 -8.69
C LYS A 167 -22.30 -7.61 -7.86
N ASN A 168 -22.09 -8.40 -6.81
CA ASN A 168 -23.16 -8.85 -5.91
C ASN A 168 -23.62 -7.74 -4.95
N LEU A 169 -22.74 -6.82 -4.54
CA LEU A 169 -23.10 -5.70 -3.66
C LEU A 169 -24.00 -4.65 -4.32
N SER A 170 -24.02 -4.57 -5.65
CA SER A 170 -24.89 -3.65 -6.39
C SER A 170 -26.37 -4.10 -6.42
N GLY A 171 -26.65 -5.32 -5.95
CA GLY A 171 -28.00 -5.88 -5.83
C GLY A 171 -28.68 -5.72 -4.47
N LEU A 172 -28.02 -5.12 -3.47
CA LEU A 172 -28.59 -4.88 -2.14
C LEU A 172 -28.92 -3.39 -1.97
N ARG A 173 -30.01 -2.95 -2.60
CA ARG A 173 -30.80 -1.80 -2.11
C ARG A 173 -32.15 -2.34 -1.67
N GLN A 174 -32.58 -1.87 -0.50
CA GLN A 174 -33.79 -2.27 0.27
C GLN A 174 -33.53 -3.61 0.97
N GLU A 175 -33.73 -3.78 2.28
CA GLU A 175 -34.69 -3.24 3.26
C GLU A 175 -33.92 -3.06 4.60
N ASP A 176 -34.29 -2.21 5.55
CA ASP A 176 -35.49 -2.27 6.40
C ASP A 176 -35.72 -0.89 7.09
N ASP A 177 -37.02 -0.60 7.25
CA ASP A 177 -37.77 0.38 8.09
C ASP A 177 -37.01 1.37 9.00
#